data_AF-A0A4R5YGX2-F1
#
_entry.id   AF-A0A4R5YGX2-F1
#
_cell.length_a   1.000
_cell.length_b   1.000
_cell.length_c   1.000
_cell.angle_alpha   90.00
_cell.angle_beta   90.00
_cell.angle_gamma   90.00
#
_symmetry.space_group_name_H-M   'P 1'
#
loop_
_entity.id
_entity.type
_entity.pdbx_description
1 polymer ?
#
loop_
_entity_poly.entity_id
_entity_poly.type
_entity_poly.pdbx_seq_one_letter_code
_entity_poly.pdbx_strand_id
1 'polypeptide(L)'
;MAFRELEESIRRILRRLGGLETTKADKTALATKANVSHTHTASQVTDFAAQAQSAVRGASWHPHAVAGGTVTFTGTGAKTADATVTFPAGRFSVPPIITTSQTASGGNTFFLARVVSKSATGVTFRIAVSTDSFTGAYSVDWMAVQMTSTAATG
;
A
#
# COMPACT_ATOMS: atom_id res chain seq x y z
N MET A 1 63.25 44.49 33.60
CA MET A 1 62.79 43.44 32.64
C MET A 1 61.65 42.62 33.25
N ALA A 2 61.79 42.09 34.46
CA ALA A 2 60.77 41.25 35.14
C ALA A 2 59.35 41.85 35.28
N PHE A 3 59.21 43.17 35.46
CA PHE A 3 57.90 43.80 35.61
C PHE A 3 57.03 43.71 34.35
N ARG A 4 57.63 43.82 33.15
CA ARG A 4 56.88 43.69 31.88
C ARG A 4 56.38 42.27 31.65
N GLU A 5 57.19 41.27 32.00
CA GLU A 5 56.78 39.86 31.90
C GLU A 5 55.64 39.54 32.86
N LEU A 6 55.67 40.13 34.06
CA LEU A 6 54.58 40.01 35.03
C LEU A 6 53.27 40.60 34.49
N GLU A 7 53.29 41.80 33.93
CA GLU A 7 52.09 42.40 33.32
C GLU A 7 51.52 41.56 32.19
N GLU A 8 52.38 41.00 31.34
CA GLU A 8 51.95 40.20 30.20
C GLU A 8 51.40 38.84 30.63
N SER A 9 51.96 38.26 31.70
CA SER A 9 51.43 37.07 32.36
C SER A 9 50.04 37.33 32.97
N ILE A 10 49.87 38.45 33.69
CA ILE A 10 48.59 38.86 34.26
C ILE A 10 47.53 39.03 33.16
N ARG A 11 47.85 39.71 32.06
CA ARG A 11 46.93 39.86 30.92
C ARG A 11 46.59 38.52 30.25
N ARG A 12 47.52 37.56 30.25
CA ARG A 12 47.29 36.22 29.69
C ARG A 12 46.37 35.40 30.60
N ILE A 13 46.55 35.48 31.93
CA ILE A 13 45.70 34.82 32.92
C ILE A 13 44.27 35.37 32.88
N LEU A 14 44.11 36.70 32.84
CA LEU A 14 42.78 37.33 32.79
C LEU A 14 41.99 36.92 31.54
N ARG A 15 42.66 36.82 30.37
CA ARG A 15 42.03 36.32 29.14
C ARG A 15 41.60 34.87 29.25
N ARG A 16 42.42 34.01 29.86
CA ARG A 16 42.06 32.60 30.09
C ARG A 16 40.89 32.48 31.06
N LEU A 17 40.90 33.25 32.15
CA LEU A 17 39.80 33.27 33.11
C LEU A 17 38.46 33.63 32.43
N GLY A 18 38.45 34.68 31.60
CA GLY A 18 37.25 35.06 30.85
C GLY A 18 36.69 33.94 29.97
N GLY A 19 37.55 33.18 29.30
CA GLY A 19 37.14 32.03 28.47
C GLY A 19 36.72 30.78 29.25
N LEU A 20 37.25 30.57 30.47
CA LEU A 20 36.83 29.47 31.33
C LEU A 20 35.41 29.68 31.87
N GLU A 21 35.05 30.92 32.21
CA GLU A 21 33.73 31.26 32.73
C GLU A 21 32.63 31.09 31.66
N THR A 22 32.90 31.45 30.41
CA THR A 22 31.96 31.18 29.30
C THR A 22 31.79 29.68 29.03
N THR A 23 32.87 28.90 29.10
CA THR A 23 32.82 27.44 28.87
C THR A 23 32.01 26.71 29.96
N LYS A 24 32.09 27.16 31.22
CA LYS A 24 31.25 26.63 32.31
C LYS A 24 29.77 26.91 32.07
N ALA A 25 29.44 28.14 31.66
CA ALA A 25 28.06 28.53 31.37
C ALA A 25 27.47 27.68 30.23
N ASP A 26 28.22 27.44 29.16
CA ASP A 26 27.79 26.60 28.04
C ASP A 26 27.59 25.15 28.45
N LYS A 27 28.51 24.61 29.26
CA LYS A 27 28.41 23.23 29.75
C LYS A 27 27.20 23.03 30.66
N THR A 28 26.89 24.01 31.50
CA THR A 28 25.66 23.99 32.31
C THR A 28 24.42 24.07 31.43
N ALA A 29 24.39 24.97 30.44
CA ALA A 29 23.27 25.10 29.51
C ALA A 29 23.04 23.82 28.67
N LEU A 30 24.12 23.18 28.20
CA LEU A 30 24.06 21.90 27.50
C LEU A 30 23.56 20.78 28.42
N ALA A 31 24.05 20.71 29.67
CA ALA A 31 23.59 19.71 30.65
C ALA A 31 22.08 19.86 30.95
N THR A 32 21.58 21.10 31.00
CA THR A 32 20.15 21.36 31.16
C THR A 32 19.35 20.88 29.96
N LYS A 33 19.83 21.12 28.72
CA LYS A 33 19.14 20.67 27.49
C LYS A 33 19.16 19.15 27.31
N ALA A 34 20.24 18.49 27.69
CA ALA A 34 20.40 17.05 27.53
C ALA A 34 19.43 16.23 28.40
N ASN A 35 18.98 16.79 29.52
CA ASN A 35 18.03 16.12 30.43
C ASN A 35 16.55 16.45 30.11
N VAL A 36 16.28 17.16 29.01
CA VAL A 36 14.91 17.48 28.58
C VAL A 36 14.38 16.33 27.73
N SER A 37 13.45 15.56 28.29
CA SER A 37 12.52 14.79 27.47
C SER A 37 11.70 15.78 26.66
N HIS A 38 11.82 15.73 25.34
CA HIS A 38 10.89 16.44 24.46
C HIS A 38 9.91 15.41 23.90
N THR A 39 8.67 15.84 23.76
CA THR A 39 7.60 15.00 23.21
C THR A 39 7.17 15.57 21.88
N HIS A 40 6.93 14.67 20.93
CA HIS A 40 6.25 15.01 19.69
C HIS A 40 4.75 14.77 19.87
N THR A 41 3.96 15.73 19.44
CA THR A 41 2.53 15.55 19.23
C THR A 41 2.29 14.77 17.93
N ALA A 42 1.18 14.04 17.84
CA ALA A 42 0.82 13.30 16.63
C ALA A 42 0.77 14.21 15.37
N SER A 43 0.38 15.47 15.53
CA SER A 43 0.36 16.48 14.45
C SER A 43 1.74 16.83 13.89
N GLN A 44 2.82 16.57 14.65
CA GLN A 44 4.20 16.80 14.20
C GLN A 44 4.75 15.60 13.41
N VAL A 45 4.02 14.48 13.36
CA VAL A 45 4.38 13.28 12.60
C VAL A 45 3.49 13.22 11.36
N THR A 46 3.84 13.98 10.32
CA THR A 46 2.99 14.17 9.13
C THR A 46 3.07 13.03 8.12
N ASP A 47 4.15 12.26 8.11
CA ASP A 47 4.48 11.38 6.97
C ASP A 47 4.28 9.90 7.28
N PHE A 48 3.84 9.55 8.49
CA PHE A 48 3.69 8.16 8.92
C PHE A 48 2.70 7.40 8.04
N ALA A 49 1.59 8.04 7.66
CA ALA A 49 0.60 7.44 6.78
C ALA A 49 1.15 7.17 5.37
N ALA A 50 1.93 8.10 4.82
CA ALA A 50 2.55 7.95 3.51
C ALA A 50 3.61 6.83 3.51
N GLN A 51 4.43 6.74 4.57
CA GLN A 51 5.42 5.68 4.75
C GLN A 51 4.76 4.31 4.90
N ALA A 52 3.68 4.19 5.69
CA ALA A 52 2.94 2.95 5.86
C ALA A 52 2.32 2.47 4.54
N GLN A 53 1.70 3.38 3.76
CA GLN A 53 1.12 3.03 2.47
C GLN A 53 2.18 2.59 1.45
N SER A 54 3.34 3.25 1.43
CA SER A 54 4.47 2.86 0.58
C SER A 54 5.00 1.46 0.92
N ALA A 55 5.17 1.16 2.22
CA ALA A 55 5.64 -0.14 2.67
C ALA A 55 4.68 -1.28 2.28
N VAL A 56 3.37 -1.05 2.36
CA VAL A 56 2.36 -2.04 1.96
C VAL A 56 2.35 -2.26 0.45
N ARG A 57 2.42 -1.18 -0.35
CA ARG A 57 2.39 -1.23 -1.83
C ARG A 57 3.68 -1.76 -2.46
N GLY A 58 4.82 -1.59 -1.79
CA GLY A 58 6.14 -2.07 -2.23
C GLY A 58 6.50 -3.46 -1.75
N ALA A 59 5.66 -4.09 -0.91
CA ALA A 59 5.91 -5.43 -0.42
C ALA A 59 5.79 -6.44 -1.57
N SER A 60 6.90 -7.10 -1.91
CA SER A 60 7.01 -8.07 -3.02
C SER A 60 6.06 -9.28 -2.93
N TRP A 61 5.36 -9.45 -1.82
CA TRP A 61 4.48 -10.58 -1.53
C TRP A 61 2.99 -10.24 -1.63
N HIS A 62 2.62 -8.96 -1.76
CA HIS A 62 1.23 -8.55 -1.91
C HIS A 62 0.85 -8.38 -3.39
N PRO A 63 -0.41 -8.65 -3.76
CA PRO A 63 -0.96 -8.20 -5.02
C PRO A 63 -0.80 -6.70 -5.23
N HIS A 64 -0.42 -6.29 -6.43
CA HIS A 64 -0.35 -4.88 -6.80
C HIS A 64 -1.72 -4.29 -7.13
N ALA A 65 -2.62 -5.11 -7.69
CA ALA A 65 -4.01 -4.73 -7.92
C ALA A 65 -4.95 -5.94 -7.78
N VAL A 66 -6.14 -5.66 -7.23
CA VAL A 66 -7.22 -6.63 -7.07
C VAL A 66 -8.54 -5.99 -7.49
N ALA A 67 -9.39 -6.77 -8.14
CA ALA A 67 -10.81 -6.46 -8.34
C ALA A 67 -11.60 -7.75 -8.15
N GLY A 68 -12.85 -7.64 -7.71
CA GLY A 68 -13.73 -8.79 -7.54
C GLY A 68 -15.18 -8.40 -7.69
N GLY A 69 -16.03 -9.40 -7.84
CA GLY A 69 -17.47 -9.21 -7.93
C GLY A 69 -18.17 -10.51 -8.27
N THR A 70 -19.46 -10.38 -8.57
CA THR A 70 -20.30 -11.49 -9.01
C THR A 70 -20.80 -11.18 -10.41
N VAL A 71 -20.78 -12.18 -11.28
CA VAL A 71 -21.44 -12.12 -12.59
C VAL A 71 -22.64 -13.07 -12.56
N THR A 72 -23.79 -12.57 -13.02
CA THR A 72 -25.02 -13.36 -13.10
C THR A 72 -25.37 -13.58 -14.56
N PHE A 73 -25.55 -14.85 -14.92
CA PHE A 73 -26.05 -15.27 -16.21
C PHE A 73 -27.56 -15.41 -16.09
N THR A 74 -28.29 -14.98 -17.11
CA THR A 74 -29.74 -15.15 -17.24
C THR A 74 -30.08 -15.51 -18.68
N GLY A 75 -31.19 -16.21 -18.89
CA GLY A 75 -31.51 -16.87 -20.16
C GLY A 75 -32.32 -18.15 -19.96
N THR A 76 -32.77 -18.72 -21.07
CA THR A 76 -33.44 -20.02 -21.13
C THR A 76 -33.05 -20.74 -22.42
N GLY A 77 -32.96 -22.07 -22.38
CA GLY A 77 -32.84 -22.88 -23.62
C GLY A 77 -31.44 -23.04 -24.23
N ALA A 78 -30.41 -22.33 -23.72
CA ALA A 78 -29.02 -22.49 -24.17
C ALA A 78 -28.22 -23.41 -23.24
N LYS A 79 -27.20 -24.12 -23.76
CA LYS A 79 -26.28 -24.93 -22.92
C LYS A 79 -25.07 -24.14 -22.41
N THR A 80 -24.80 -23.00 -23.02
CA THR A 80 -23.72 -22.09 -22.62
C THR A 80 -24.21 -20.66 -22.69
N ALA A 81 -23.67 -19.81 -21.82
CA ALA A 81 -23.91 -18.38 -21.86
C ALA A 81 -22.62 -17.63 -21.55
N ASP A 82 -22.42 -16.49 -22.21
CA ASP A 82 -21.28 -15.61 -22.02
C ASP A 82 -21.71 -14.32 -21.33
N ALA A 83 -20.86 -13.81 -20.45
CA ALA A 83 -21.04 -12.52 -19.82
C ALA A 83 -19.69 -11.81 -19.70
N THR A 84 -19.66 -10.55 -20.09
CA THR A 84 -18.46 -9.71 -20.02
C THR A 84 -18.56 -8.78 -18.82
N VAL A 85 -17.48 -8.72 -18.05
CA VAL A 85 -17.32 -7.81 -16.93
C VAL A 85 -16.19 -6.83 -17.25
N THR A 86 -16.48 -5.54 -17.09
CA THR A 86 -15.49 -4.47 -17.21
C THR A 86 -14.84 -4.22 -15.87
N PHE A 87 -13.51 -4.12 -15.84
CA PHE A 87 -12.78 -3.79 -14.62
C PHE A 87 -12.82 -2.28 -14.33
N PRO A 88 -12.64 -1.87 -13.07
CA PRO A 88 -12.47 -0.45 -12.75
C PRO A 88 -11.33 0.16 -13.58
N ALA A 89 -11.58 1.34 -14.14
CA ALA A 89 -10.64 2.00 -15.04
C ALA A 89 -9.26 2.17 -14.38
N GLY A 90 -8.21 1.88 -15.14
CA GLY A 90 -6.82 1.96 -14.69
C GLY A 90 -6.39 0.86 -13.71
N ARG A 91 -7.29 0.04 -13.16
CA ARG A 91 -6.95 -0.94 -12.10
C ARG A 91 -5.85 -1.93 -12.52
N PHE A 92 -5.88 -2.37 -13.77
CA PHE A 92 -4.91 -3.30 -14.32
C PHE A 92 -4.25 -2.69 -15.56
N SER A 93 -2.96 -2.98 -15.73
CA SER A 93 -2.17 -2.55 -16.90
C SER A 93 -1.84 -3.72 -17.83
N VAL A 94 -1.98 -4.95 -17.34
CA VAL A 94 -1.87 -6.19 -18.11
C VAL A 94 -3.06 -7.10 -17.76
N PRO A 95 -3.36 -8.13 -18.57
CA PRO A 95 -4.43 -9.07 -18.24
C PRO A 95 -4.16 -9.76 -16.88
N PRO A 96 -5.09 -9.69 -15.91
CA PRO A 96 -4.86 -10.24 -14.58
C PRO A 96 -4.97 -11.77 -14.54
N ILE A 97 -4.56 -12.37 -13.42
CA ILE A 97 -4.92 -13.75 -13.05
C ILE A 97 -6.34 -13.73 -12.54
N ILE A 98 -7.18 -14.67 -12.96
CA ILE A 98 -8.61 -14.69 -12.64
C ILE A 98 -8.98 -16.04 -12.06
N THR A 99 -9.64 -16.01 -10.90
CA THR A 99 -10.21 -17.19 -10.24
C THR A 99 -11.71 -17.00 -10.12
N THR A 100 -12.46 -18.10 -10.23
CA THR A 100 -13.92 -18.11 -10.15
C THR A 100 -14.40 -19.11 -9.11
N SER A 101 -15.47 -18.78 -8.40
CA SER A 101 -16.21 -19.67 -7.52
C SER A 101 -17.68 -19.65 -7.90
N GLN A 102 -18.30 -20.83 -7.97
CA GLN A 102 -19.72 -20.93 -8.28
C GLN A 102 -20.53 -20.69 -7.00
N THR A 103 -21.52 -19.80 -7.05
CA THR A 103 -22.27 -19.40 -5.86
C THR A 103 -23.76 -19.66 -5.93
N ALA A 104 -24.34 -19.75 -7.14
CA ALA A 104 -25.72 -20.19 -7.31
C ALA A 104 -25.90 -20.93 -8.65
N SER A 105 -26.68 -22.01 -8.63
CA SER A 105 -27.18 -22.69 -9.82
C SER A 105 -28.69 -22.50 -9.97
N GLY A 106 -29.15 -22.20 -11.18
CA GLY A 106 -30.56 -22.34 -11.51
C GLY A 106 -30.95 -23.83 -11.55
N GLY A 107 -31.89 -24.26 -10.72
CA GLY A 107 -32.36 -25.65 -10.67
C GLY A 107 -31.29 -26.68 -10.26
N ASN A 108 -31.47 -27.92 -10.69
CA ASN A 108 -30.65 -29.10 -10.32
C ASN A 108 -29.45 -29.37 -11.25
N THR A 109 -29.09 -28.42 -12.11
CA THR A 109 -28.01 -28.64 -13.08
C THR A 109 -26.65 -28.24 -12.51
N PHE A 110 -25.70 -29.17 -12.54
CA PHE A 110 -24.30 -28.83 -12.36
C PHE A 110 -23.84 -27.92 -13.51
N PHE A 111 -23.07 -26.89 -13.18
CA PHE A 111 -22.49 -26.01 -14.18
C PHE A 111 -21.00 -25.82 -13.94
N LEU A 112 -20.31 -25.36 -14.97
CA LEU A 112 -18.91 -24.98 -14.92
C LEU A 112 -18.80 -23.53 -15.37
N ALA A 113 -17.99 -22.75 -14.67
CA ALA A 113 -17.61 -21.42 -15.10
C ALA A 113 -16.17 -21.46 -15.63
N ARG A 114 -15.91 -20.77 -16.72
CA ARG A 114 -14.56 -20.60 -17.28
C ARG A 114 -14.35 -19.18 -17.77
N VAL A 115 -13.09 -18.76 -17.80
CA VAL A 115 -12.67 -17.55 -18.50
C VAL A 115 -12.49 -17.89 -19.98
N VAL A 116 -13.15 -17.14 -20.87
CA VAL A 116 -13.02 -17.28 -22.33
C VAL A 116 -11.94 -16.35 -22.87
N SER A 117 -11.96 -15.12 -22.41
CA SER A 117 -11.01 -14.08 -22.81
C SER A 117 -10.79 -13.11 -21.66
N LYS A 118 -9.61 -12.50 -21.61
CA LYS A 118 -9.28 -11.47 -20.63
C LYS A 118 -8.32 -10.45 -21.21
N SER A 119 -8.48 -9.21 -20.77
CA SER A 119 -7.61 -8.08 -21.06
C SER A 119 -7.34 -7.31 -19.75
N ALA A 120 -6.57 -6.23 -19.82
CA ALA A 120 -6.43 -5.31 -18.71
C ALA A 120 -7.73 -4.55 -18.37
N THR A 121 -8.69 -4.51 -19.29
CA THR A 121 -9.93 -3.72 -19.16
C THR A 121 -11.15 -4.55 -18.83
N GLY A 122 -11.10 -5.87 -19.00
CA GLY A 122 -12.22 -6.73 -18.68
C GLY A 122 -11.96 -8.22 -18.92
N VAL A 123 -13.00 -9.00 -18.64
CA VAL A 123 -13.00 -10.45 -18.77
C VAL A 123 -14.34 -10.91 -19.32
N THR A 124 -14.31 -11.93 -20.16
CA THR A 124 -15.51 -12.66 -20.57
C THR A 124 -15.51 -14.01 -19.89
N PHE A 125 -16.55 -14.25 -19.10
CA PHE A 125 -16.85 -15.53 -18.49
C PHE A 125 -17.82 -16.30 -19.38
N ARG A 126 -17.66 -17.62 -19.40
CA ARG A 126 -18.64 -18.55 -19.97
C ARG A 126 -19.07 -19.52 -18.89
N ILE A 127 -20.37 -19.79 -18.84
CA ILE A 127 -20.89 -20.96 -18.16
C ILE A 127 -21.27 -22.06 -19.15
N ALA A 128 -21.20 -23.30 -18.69
CA ALA A 128 -21.72 -24.47 -19.38
C ALA A 128 -22.47 -25.35 -18.38
N VAL A 129 -23.67 -25.82 -18.74
CA VAL A 129 -24.48 -26.75 -17.93
C VAL A 129 -24.35 -28.19 -18.45
N SER A 130 -24.41 -29.17 -17.54
CA SER A 130 -24.05 -30.57 -17.84
C SER A 130 -25.08 -31.34 -18.68
N THR A 131 -26.38 -31.23 -18.38
CA THR A 131 -27.41 -32.13 -18.94
C THR A 131 -28.57 -31.38 -19.57
N ASP A 132 -29.11 -30.37 -18.89
CA ASP A 132 -30.28 -29.62 -19.39
C ASP A 132 -29.88 -28.33 -20.12
N SER A 133 -30.89 -27.56 -20.47
CA SER A 133 -30.71 -26.17 -20.87
C SER A 133 -30.59 -25.30 -19.63
N PHE A 134 -29.84 -24.22 -19.75
CA PHE A 134 -29.82 -23.14 -18.78
C PHE A 134 -31.26 -22.70 -18.47
N THR A 135 -31.66 -22.73 -17.20
CA THR A 135 -33.00 -22.27 -16.76
C THR A 135 -32.87 -21.52 -15.44
N GLY A 136 -33.16 -20.22 -15.43
CA GLY A 136 -33.06 -19.37 -14.25
C GLY A 136 -31.77 -18.55 -14.19
N ALA A 137 -31.37 -18.12 -12.99
CA ALA A 137 -30.16 -17.31 -12.78
C ALA A 137 -29.03 -18.18 -12.22
N TYR A 138 -27.83 -18.00 -12.76
CA TYR A 138 -26.63 -18.68 -12.29
C TYR A 138 -25.59 -17.61 -11.99
N SER A 139 -24.92 -17.72 -10.84
CA SER A 139 -23.99 -16.71 -10.36
C SER A 139 -22.61 -17.29 -10.13
N VAL A 140 -21.61 -16.53 -10.54
CA VAL A 140 -20.19 -16.83 -10.38
C VAL A 140 -19.52 -15.66 -9.72
N ASP A 141 -18.95 -15.89 -8.55
CA ASP A 141 -18.04 -14.96 -7.92
C ASP A 141 -16.67 -15.06 -8.59
N TRP A 142 -16.00 -13.92 -8.73
CA TRP A 142 -14.70 -13.85 -9.36
C TRP A 142 -13.77 -12.90 -8.62
N MET A 143 -12.47 -13.19 -8.73
CA MET A 143 -11.40 -12.33 -8.28
C MET A 143 -10.34 -12.24 -9.36
N ALA A 144 -9.93 -11.01 -9.69
CA ALA A 144 -8.86 -10.67 -10.61
C ALA A 144 -7.68 -10.08 -9.84
N VAL A 145 -6.48 -10.62 -10.07
CA VAL A 145 -5.25 -10.28 -9.33
C VAL A 145 -4.11 -10.01 -10.30
N GLN A 146 -3.39 -8.90 -10.10
CA GLN A 146 -2.15 -8.60 -10.81
C GLN A 146 -0.98 -8.54 -9.81
N MET A 147 0.02 -9.39 -10.03
CA MET A 147 1.23 -9.50 -9.20
C MET A 147 2.42 -8.72 -9.78
N THR A 148 2.26 -8.03 -10.90
CA THR A 148 3.32 -7.21 -11.51
C THR A 148 3.21 -5.75 -11.06
N SER A 149 4.36 -5.15 -10.78
CA SER A 149 4.50 -3.77 -10.30
C SER A 149 4.05 -2.69 -11.28
N THR A 150 3.70 -3.07 -12.51
CA THR A 150 3.16 -2.15 -13.51
C THR A 150 1.68 -1.85 -13.33
N ALA A 151 0.97 -2.49 -12.38
CA ALA A 151 -0.44 -2.17 -12.11
C ALA A 151 -0.56 -0.70 -11.67
N ALA A 152 -1.64 -0.01 -12.06
CA ALA A 152 -1.82 1.34 -11.54
C ALA A 152 -2.08 1.30 -10.04
N THR A 153 -1.79 2.40 -9.36
CA THR A 153 -2.08 2.59 -7.95
C THR A 153 -3.56 2.37 -7.67
N GLY A 154 -3.87 1.21 -7.08
CA GLY A 154 -5.22 0.77 -6.71
C GLY A 154 -5.50 0.88 -5.22
#